data_AF-A0A0R2B557-F1
#
_entry.id   AF-A0A0R2B557-F1
#
_cell.length_a   1.000
_cell.length_b   1.000
_cell.length_c   1.000
_cell.angle_alpha   90.00
_cell.angle_beta   90.00
_cell.angle_gamma   90.00
#
_symmetry.space_group_name_H-M   'P 1'
#
loop_
_entity.id
_entity.type
_entity.pdbx_description
1 polymer ?
#
loop_
_entity_poly.entity_id
_entity_poly.type
_entity_poly.pdbx_seq_one_letter_code
_entity_poly.pdbx_strand_id
1 'polypeptide(L)'
;MFDPTVELNRIQITVPDVPEVKVLGIDEDDAVMKAAHAIGEALAKTTEIPVPSAPSEIALYGQQRLSFIVLDLDEYRKQSKK
;
A
#
# COMPACT_ATOMS: atom_id res chain seq x y z
N MET A 1 5.00 29.29 -13.52
CA MET A 1 6.13 28.66 -14.24
C MET A 1 6.15 27.22 -13.78
N PHE A 2 5.74 26.29 -14.64
CA PHE A 2 5.74 24.85 -14.34
C PHE A 2 7.12 24.34 -14.76
N ASP A 3 7.88 23.76 -13.84
CA ASP A 3 9.21 23.22 -14.12
C ASP A 3 9.06 21.73 -14.49
N PRO A 4 9.19 21.35 -15.78
CA PRO A 4 9.04 19.98 -16.22
C PRO A 4 10.23 19.08 -15.85
N THR A 5 11.24 19.62 -15.16
CA THR A 5 12.48 18.93 -14.77
C THR A 5 12.48 18.41 -13.33
N VAL A 6 11.38 18.54 -12.59
CA VAL A 6 11.22 17.75 -11.37
C VAL A 6 11.15 16.29 -11.80
N GLU A 7 12.26 15.57 -11.71
CA GLU A 7 12.26 14.12 -11.74
C GLU A 7 11.26 13.67 -10.67
N LEU A 8 10.07 13.29 -11.12
CA LEU A 8 9.01 12.82 -10.24
C LEU A 8 9.47 11.46 -9.73
N ASN A 9 10.24 11.48 -8.63
CA ASN A 9 10.64 10.31 -7.84
C ASN A 9 9.40 9.69 -7.19
N ARG A 10 8.53 9.11 -8.00
CA ARG A 10 7.32 8.48 -7.53
C ARG A 10 7.64 7.07 -7.07
N ILE A 11 7.09 6.72 -5.92
CA ILE A 11 7.21 5.38 -5.36
C ILE A 11 5.89 4.66 -5.60
N GLN A 12 5.96 3.55 -6.33
CA GLN A 12 4.82 2.67 -6.54
C GLN A 12 4.86 1.56 -5.48
N ILE A 13 3.75 1.36 -4.78
CA ILE A 13 3.59 0.24 -3.84
C ILE A 13 2.52 -0.72 -4.38
N THR A 14 2.83 -2.00 -4.31
CA THR A 14 1.94 -3.12 -4.63
C THR A 14 1.93 -4.08 -3.46
N VAL A 15 0.78 -4.67 -3.18
CA VAL A 15 0.59 -5.60 -2.05
C VAL A 15 0.14 -6.95 -2.62
N PRO A 16 1.03 -7.95 -2.73
CA PRO A 16 0.69 -9.23 -3.36
C PRO A 16 -0.51 -9.95 -2.74
N ASP A 17 -0.66 -9.83 -1.42
CA ASP A 17 -1.75 -10.45 -0.66
C ASP A 17 -3.09 -9.73 -0.82
N VAL A 18 -3.07 -8.49 -1.32
CA VAL A 18 -4.25 -7.66 -1.57
C VAL A 18 -4.11 -7.07 -2.98
N PRO A 19 -4.28 -7.89 -4.03
CA PRO A 19 -3.86 -7.57 -5.40
C PRO A 19 -4.60 -6.36 -6.02
N GLU A 20 -5.76 -5.98 -5.48
CA GLU A 20 -6.48 -4.76 -5.84
C GLU A 20 -5.77 -3.48 -5.38
N VAL A 21 -4.83 -3.57 -4.42
CA VAL A 21 -4.07 -2.42 -3.91
C VAL A 21 -2.85 -2.17 -4.77
N LYS A 22 -2.91 -1.05 -5.48
CA LYS A 22 -1.77 -0.46 -6.19
C LYS A 22 -1.82 1.05 -6.04
N VAL A 23 -0.80 1.64 -5.40
CA VAL A 23 -0.74 3.07 -5.14
C VAL A 23 0.54 3.69 -5.68
N LEU A 24 0.47 5.01 -5.92
CA LEU A 24 1.60 5.81 -6.39
C LEU A 24 1.74 7.03 -5.48
N GLY A 25 2.85 7.08 -4.74
CA GLY A 25 3.22 8.22 -3.90
C GLY A 25 4.25 9.12 -4.58
N ILE A 26 4.30 10.38 -4.16
CA ILE A 26 5.31 11.36 -4.61
C ILE A 26 6.63 11.23 -3.85
N ASP A 27 6.61 10.54 -2.72
CA ASP A 27 7.74 10.17 -1.87
C ASP A 27 7.36 8.90 -1.06
N GLU A 28 8.23 8.49 -0.14
CA GLU A 28 8.05 7.24 0.62
C GLU A 28 6.90 7.34 1.63
N ASP A 29 6.82 8.44 2.37
CA ASP A 29 5.78 8.66 3.38
C ASP A 29 4.39 8.74 2.73
N ASP A 30 4.25 9.50 1.65
CA ASP A 30 3.00 9.60 0.88
C ASP A 30 2.59 8.24 0.29
N ALA A 31 3.55 7.48 -0.25
CA ALA A 31 3.27 6.15 -0.78
C ALA A 31 2.78 5.20 0.32
N VAL A 32 3.46 5.16 1.47
CA VAL A 32 3.10 4.30 2.61
C VAL A 32 1.74 4.69 3.18
N MET A 33 1.47 5.98 3.36
CA MET A 33 0.16 6.46 3.84
C MET A 33 -0.97 6.04 2.89
N LYS A 34 -0.80 6.23 1.59
CA LYS A 34 -1.77 5.81 0.57
C LYS A 34 -1.96 4.30 0.55
N ALA A 35 -0.87 3.53 0.67
CA ALA A 35 -0.93 2.08 0.70
C ALA A 35 -1.68 1.58 1.93
N ALA A 36 -1.35 2.08 3.12
CA ALA A 36 -2.02 1.72 4.37
C ALA A 36 -3.53 2.01 4.31
N HIS A 37 -3.90 3.18 3.78
CA HIS A 37 -5.29 3.55 3.61
C HIS A 37 -6.02 2.60 2.63
N ALA A 38 -5.45 2.35 1.45
CA ALA A 38 -6.05 1.48 0.44
C ALA A 38 -6.18 0.02 0.93
N ILE A 39 -5.17 -0.51 1.63
CA ILE A 39 -5.23 -1.84 2.26
C ILE A 39 -6.34 -1.86 3.31
N GLY A 40 -6.41 -0.84 4.17
CA GLY A 40 -7.43 -0.73 5.20
C GLY A 40 -8.84 -0.73 4.61
N GLU A 41 -9.09 0.06 3.56
CA GLU A 41 -10.39 0.10 2.89
C GLU A 41 -10.76 -1.21 2.17
N ALA A 42 -9.79 -1.86 1.54
CA ALA A 42 -9.99 -3.14 0.86
C ALA A 42 -10.34 -4.24 1.88
N LEU A 43 -9.54 -4.35 2.95
CA LEU A 43 -9.70 -5.37 3.97
C LEU A 43 -10.83 -5.10 4.97
N ALA A 44 -11.28 -3.86 5.14
CA ALA A 44 -12.43 -3.54 6.00
C ALA A 44 -13.75 -4.13 5.48
N LYS A 45 -13.85 -4.35 4.16
CA LYS A 45 -15.07 -4.83 3.49
C LYS A 45 -15.16 -6.35 3.40
N THR A 46 -14.07 -7.07 3.65
CA THR A 46 -14.03 -8.53 3.58
C THR A 46 -14.24 -9.19 4.95
N THR A 47 -14.85 -10.37 4.96
CA THR A 47 -14.94 -11.25 6.13
C THR A 47 -13.71 -12.14 6.28
N GLU A 48 -12.97 -12.38 5.19
CA GLU A 48 -11.78 -13.22 5.16
C GLU A 48 -10.56 -12.35 4.88
N ILE A 49 -9.66 -12.25 5.86
CA ILE A 49 -8.40 -11.53 5.73
C ILE A 49 -7.35 -12.51 5.20
N PRO A 50 -6.67 -12.20 4.09
CA PRO A 50 -5.62 -13.06 3.55
C PRO A 50 -4.49 -13.20 4.57
N VAL A 51 -3.89 -14.40 4.61
CA VAL A 51 -2.66 -14.63 5.38
C VAL A 51 -1.53 -13.89 4.66
N PRO A 52 -0.77 -13.00 5.33
CA PRO A 52 0.34 -12.31 4.70
C PRO A 52 1.41 -13.28 4.20
N SER A 53 1.90 -13.06 2.99
CA SER A 53 3.03 -13.80 2.43
C SER A 53 4.29 -13.55 3.27
N ALA A 54 5.11 -14.58 3.44
CA ALA A 54 6.41 -14.42 4.10
C ALA A 54 7.35 -13.60 3.21
N PRO A 55 8.27 -12.81 3.79
CA PRO A 55 9.24 -12.04 3.01
C PRO A 55 10.06 -12.87 2.00
N SER A 56 10.37 -14.12 2.36
CA SER A 56 11.10 -15.05 1.50
C SER A 56 10.30 -15.53 0.28
N GLU A 57 8.98 -15.37 0.29
CA GLU A 57 8.08 -15.75 -0.80
C GLU A 57 7.90 -14.62 -1.82
N ILE A 58 8.37 -13.40 -1.51
CA ILE A 58 8.24 -12.23 -2.37
C ILE A 58 9.50 -12.03 -3.20
N ALA A 59 9.39 -12.24 -4.51
CA ALA A 59 10.44 -11.92 -5.46
C ALA A 59 10.51 -10.41 -5.73
N LEU A 60 11.68 -9.81 -5.52
CA LEU A 60 11.95 -8.41 -5.84
C LEU A 60 12.71 -8.32 -7.17
N TYR A 61 12.39 -7.29 -7.97
CA TYR A 61 13.00 -7.04 -9.27
C TYR A 61 13.61 -5.63 -9.32
N GLY A 62 14.82 -5.53 -9.90
CA GLY A 62 15.48 -4.24 -10.11
C GLY A 62 15.74 -3.48 -8.80
N GLN A 63 15.16 -2.29 -8.68
CA GLN A 63 15.33 -1.41 -7.50
C GLN A 63 14.20 -1.53 -6.48
N GLN A 64 13.35 -2.56 -6.57
CA GLN A 64 12.29 -2.80 -5.61
C GLN A 64 12.84 -3.10 -4.23
N ARG A 65 12.11 -2.64 -3.20
CA ARG A 65 12.36 -2.93 -1.80
C ARG A 65 11.11 -3.54 -1.20
N LEU A 66 11.31 -4.40 -0.21
CA LEU A 66 10.22 -4.96 0.58
C LEU A 66 10.10 -4.19 1.89
N SER A 67 8.88 -3.82 2.25
CA SER A 67 8.53 -3.17 3.51
C SER A 67 7.26 -3.80 4.08
N PHE A 68 7.16 -3.81 5.40
CA PHE A 68 5.93 -4.19 6.09
C PHE A 68 5.07 -2.96 6.35
N ILE A 69 3.77 -3.07 6.10
CA ILE A 69 2.79 -2.05 6.46
C ILE A 69 1.94 -2.61 7.60
N VAL A 70 1.98 -1.94 8.74
CA VAL A 70 1.17 -2.27 9.92
C VAL A 70 0.00 -1.30 9.96
N LEU A 71 -1.21 -1.82 10.10
CA LEU A 71 -2.43 -1.02 10.21
C LEU A 71 -3.42 -1.65 11.18
N ASP A 72 -4.24 -0.80 11.80
CA ASP A 72 -5.36 -1.22 12.65
C ASP A 72 -6.64 -1.29 11.80
N LEU A 73 -7.09 -2.51 11.50
CA LEU A 73 -8.28 -2.73 10.68
C LEU A 73 -9.59 -2.30 11.37
N ASP A 74 -9.62 -2.24 12.70
CA ASP A 74 -10.84 -1.86 13.42
C ASP A 74 -11.17 -0.38 13.22
N GLU A 75 -10.16 0.47 13.06
CA GLU A 75 -10.35 1.89 12.73
C GLU A 75 -11.03 2.07 11.36
N TYR A 76 -10.68 1.25 10.37
CA TYR A 76 -11.29 1.30 9.04
C TYR A 76 -12.71 0.71 9.03
N ARG A 77 -12.95 -0.36 9.78
CA ARG A 77 -14.30 -0.95 9.93
C ARG A 77 -15.29 -0.01 10.63
N LYS A 78 -14.84 0.77 11.62
CA LYS A 78 -15.67 1.79 12.27
C LYS A 78 -16.06 2.92 11.29
N GLN A 79 -15.14 3.32 10.42
CA GLN A 79 -15.40 4.34 9.40
C GLN A 79 -16.38 3.86 8.33
N SER A 80 -16.30 2.60 7.91
CA SER A 80 -17.21 2.02 6.91
C SER A 80 -18.65 1.78 7.40
N LYS A 81 -18.92 1.88 8.71
CA LYS A 81 -20.25 1.72 9.31
C LYS A 81 -21.00 3.03 9.53
N LYS A 82 -20.38 4.18 9.22
CA LYS A 82 -21.04 5.49 9.18
C LYS A 82 -21.49 5.83 7.77
#